data_AF-A0A5C9ADS3-F1
#
_entry.id   AF-A0A5C9ADS3-F1
#
_cell.length_a   1.000
_cell.length_b   1.000
_cell.length_c   1.000
_cell.angle_alpha   90.00
_cell.angle_beta   90.00
_cell.angle_gamma   90.00
#
_symmetry.space_group_name_H-M   'P 1'
#
loop_
_entity.id
_entity.type
_entity.pdbx_description
1 polymer ?
#
loop_
_entity_poly.entity_id
_entity_poly.type
_entity_poly.pdbx_seq_one_letter_code
_entity_poly.pdbx_strand_id
1 'polypeptide(L)'
;DNHRIYAARFNERLLAAVRVTLSGTEGALDSLRVREVTRRRGVGQYLLEEVLRNNPGVSCWWMADAGVEDRGVMTAFMQALGFTAQQGGWEKR
;
A
#
# COMPACT_ATOMS: atom_id res chain seq x y z
N ASP A 1 -19.06 -1.49 0.40
CA ASP A 1 -17.60 -1.59 0.43
C ASP A 1 -17.14 -3.02 0.24
N ASN A 2 -16.09 -3.22 -0.55
CA ASN A 2 -15.50 -4.53 -0.80
C ASN A 2 -14.11 -4.60 -0.17
N HIS A 3 -13.94 -5.45 0.84
CA HIS A 3 -12.68 -5.61 1.56
C HIS A 3 -11.86 -6.76 0.97
N ARG A 4 -10.59 -6.48 0.69
CA ARG A 4 -9.62 -7.43 0.14
C ARG A 4 -8.32 -7.38 0.95
N ILE A 5 -7.60 -8.50 0.96
CA ILE A 5 -6.25 -8.57 1.51
C ILE A 5 -5.33 -9.05 0.38
N TYR A 6 -4.31 -8.25 0.08
CA TYR A 6 -3.26 -8.65 -0.84
C TYR A 6 -2.05 -9.06 -0.02
N ALA A 7 -1.43 -10.17 -0.41
CA ALA A 7 -0.25 -10.70 0.27
C ALA A 7 0.84 -11.03 -0.74
N ALA A 8 2.04 -10.52 -0.51
CA ALA A 8 3.23 -10.93 -1.25
C ALA A 8 3.80 -12.20 -0.61
N ARG A 9 3.85 -13.29 -1.37
CA ARG A 9 4.42 -14.58 -0.95
C ARG A 9 5.63 -14.90 -1.82
N PHE A 10 6.71 -15.38 -1.20
CA PHE A 10 7.88 -15.89 -1.91
C PHE A 10 8.34 -17.18 -1.25
N ASN A 11 8.53 -18.23 -2.06
CA ASN A 11 8.88 -19.56 -1.58
C ASN A 11 8.00 -20.01 -0.41
N GLU A 12 6.69 -19.88 -0.61
CA GLU A 12 5.63 -20.18 0.37
C GLU A 12 5.58 -19.31 1.62
N ARG A 13 6.51 -18.38 1.78
CA ARG A 13 6.57 -17.49 2.94
C ARG A 13 5.88 -16.16 2.66
N LEU A 14 4.99 -15.74 3.54
CA LEU A 14 4.41 -14.40 3.53
C LEU A 14 5.49 -13.35 3.85
N LEU A 15 5.73 -12.43 2.91
CA LEU A 15 6.72 -11.36 3.03
C LEU A 15 6.10 -10.01 3.35
N ALA A 16 4.94 -9.72 2.78
CA ALA A 16 4.21 -8.49 3.02
C ALA A 16 2.71 -8.72 2.84
N ALA A 17 1.91 -7.83 3.44
CA ALA A 17 0.48 -7.77 3.21
C ALA A 17 -0.04 -6.33 3.33
N VAL A 18 -1.16 -6.07 2.67
CA VAL A 18 -1.90 -4.81 2.76
C VAL A 18 -3.39 -5.10 2.71
N ARG A 19 -4.17 -4.36 3.51
CA ARG A 19 -5.63 -4.37 3.42
C ARG A 19 -6.08 -3.30 2.45
N VAL A 20 -7.10 -3.66 1.67
CA VAL A 20 -7.65 -2.80 0.63
C VAL A 20 -9.16 -2.78 0.80
N THR A 21 -9.72 -1.58 0.91
CA THR A 21 -11.17 -1.37 0.91
C THR A 21 -11.53 -0.61 -0.36
N LEU A 22 -12.42 -1.17 -1.16
CA LEU A 22 -12.85 -0.59 -2.44
C LEU A 22 -14.29 -0.08 -2.31
N SER A 23 -14.50 1.16 -2.75
CA SER A 23 -15.79 1.85 -2.72
C SER A 23 -15.97 2.64 -4.02
N GLY A 24 -16.67 2.05 -5.00
CA GLY A 24 -16.83 2.65 -6.33
C GLY A 24 -15.49 2.77 -7.06
N THR A 25 -15.09 4.01 -7.38
CA THR A 25 -13.80 4.35 -8.01
C THR A 25 -12.72 4.74 -7.01
N GLU A 26 -12.98 4.58 -5.71
CA GLU A 26 -12.06 4.91 -4.62
C GLU A 26 -11.51 3.63 -3.97
N GLY A 27 -10.24 3.67 -3.60
CA GLY A 27 -9.54 2.60 -2.91
C GLY A 27 -8.80 3.11 -1.69
N ALA A 28 -9.09 2.54 -0.53
CA ALA A 28 -8.37 2.80 0.71
C ALA A 28 -7.40 1.67 1.02
N LEU A 29 -6.15 2.02 1.31
CA LEU A 29 -5.07 1.13 1.73
C LEU A 29 -4.81 1.34 3.22
N ASP A 30 -4.69 0.26 3.97
CA ASP A 30 -4.30 0.33 5.36
C ASP A 30 -3.45 -0.88 5.79
N SER A 31 -2.76 -0.73 6.92
CA SER A 31 -1.99 -1.80 7.54
C SER A 31 -0.97 -2.47 6.61
N LEU A 32 -0.34 -1.69 5.72
CA LEU A 32 0.78 -2.18 4.92
C LEU A 32 1.91 -2.62 5.85
N ARG A 33 2.25 -3.90 5.79
CA ARG A 33 3.34 -4.49 6.57
C ARG A 33 4.27 -5.25 5.64
N VAL A 34 5.56 -4.95 5.75
CA VAL A 34 6.65 -5.66 5.06
C VAL A 34 7.60 -6.21 6.12
N ARG A 35 7.90 -7.51 6.04
CA ARG A 35 8.91 -8.15 6.90
C ARG A 35 10.20 -7.37 6.85
N GLU A 36 10.77 -7.13 8.03
CA GLU A 36 11.97 -6.30 8.20
C GLU A 36 13.14 -6.78 7.33
N VAL A 37 13.41 -8.09 7.33
CA VAL A 37 14.48 -8.71 6.53
C VAL A 37 14.34 -8.56 5.02
N THR A 38 13.14 -8.20 4.53
CA THR A 38 12.85 -7.96 3.11
C THR A 38 12.55 -6.49 2.78
N ARG A 39 12.70 -5.58 3.76
CA ARG A 39 12.63 -4.14 3.49
C ARG A 39 13.78 -3.75 2.56
N ARG A 40 13.54 -2.73 1.73
CA ARG A 40 14.49 -2.24 0.70
C ARG A 40 14.90 -3.29 -0.34
N ARG A 41 14.12 -4.37 -0.51
CA ARG A 41 14.29 -5.39 -1.57
C ARG A 41 13.16 -5.37 -2.60
N GLY A 42 12.48 -4.25 -2.75
CA GLY A 42 11.38 -4.07 -3.71
C GLY A 42 10.03 -4.71 -3.32
N VAL A 43 9.95 -5.54 -2.27
CA VAL A 43 8.73 -6.28 -1.90
C VAL A 43 7.51 -5.38 -1.69
N GLY A 44 7.65 -4.29 -0.94
CA GLY A 44 6.54 -3.36 -0.67
C GLY A 44 6.10 -2.60 -1.93
N GLN A 45 7.06 -2.16 -2.74
CA GLN A 45 6.80 -1.50 -4.02
C GLN A 45 6.02 -2.42 -4.96
N TYR A 46 6.55 -3.64 -5.16
CA TYR A 46 5.91 -4.65 -6.01
C TYR A 46 4.48 -4.95 -5.55
N LEU A 47 4.27 -5.15 -4.25
CA LEU A 47 2.93 -5.41 -3.71
C LEU A 47 1.95 -4.28 -4.05
N LEU A 48 2.32 -3.02 -3.82
CA LEU A 48 1.43 -1.89 -4.10
C LEU A 48 1.20 -1.68 -5.60
N GLU A 49 2.21 -1.85 -6.44
CA GLU A 49 2.07 -1.81 -7.90
C GLU A 49 1.10 -2.88 -8.40
N GLU A 50 1.16 -4.10 -7.85
CA GLU A 50 0.20 -5.17 -8.16
C GLU A 50 -1.21 -4.83 -7.66
N VAL A 51 -1.36 -4.23 -6.47
CA VAL A 51 -2.68 -3.77 -6.00
C VAL A 51 -3.27 -2.76 -6.97
N LEU A 52 -2.51 -1.74 -7.37
CA LEU A 52 -2.95 -0.72 -8.32
C LEU A 52 -3.34 -1.34 -9.67
N ARG A 53 -2.48 -2.21 -10.20
CA ARG A 53 -2.69 -2.87 -11.51
C ARG A 53 -3.91 -3.79 -11.53
N ASN A 54 -4.18 -4.50 -10.43
CA ASN A 54 -5.33 -5.41 -10.32
C ASN A 54 -6.67 -4.69 -10.07
N ASN A 55 -6.67 -3.35 -9.91
CA ASN A 55 -7.87 -2.57 -9.69
C ASN A 55 -7.92 -1.35 -10.63
N PRO A 56 -7.94 -1.56 -11.96
CA PRO A 56 -7.86 -0.48 -12.96
C PRO A 56 -9.05 0.49 -12.94
N GLY A 57 -10.17 0.10 -12.33
CA GLY A 57 -11.35 0.97 -12.17
C GLY A 57 -11.25 1.96 -11.00
N VAL A 58 -10.18 1.90 -10.20
CA VAL A 58 -9.97 2.82 -9.07
C VAL A 58 -9.10 3.98 -9.54
N SER A 59 -9.67 5.18 -9.50
CA SER A 59 -9.02 6.43 -9.92
C SER A 59 -8.46 7.24 -8.76
N CYS A 60 -8.85 6.94 -7.52
CA CYS A 60 -8.34 7.62 -6.33
C CYS A 60 -7.95 6.61 -5.27
N TRP A 61 -6.71 6.69 -4.82
CA TRP A 61 -6.14 5.85 -3.77
C TRP A 61 -5.79 6.69 -2.56
N TRP A 62 -6.27 6.27 -1.40
CA TRP A 62 -5.93 6.84 -0.11
C TRP A 62 -5.19 5.81 0.74
N MET A 63 -4.11 6.23 1.41
CA MET A 63 -3.48 5.44 2.45
C MET A 63 -3.42 6.24 3.75
N ALA A 64 -4.08 5.73 4.79
CA ALA A 64 -4.03 6.35 6.11
C ALA A 64 -2.65 6.18 6.76
N ASP A 65 -2.21 7.18 7.52
CA ASP A 65 -0.98 7.12 8.33
C ASP A 65 -1.16 6.38 9.67
N ALA A 66 -2.38 5.95 9.97
CA ALA A 66 -2.71 5.22 11.20
C ALA A 66 -1.89 3.93 11.34
N GLY A 67 -1.16 3.81 12.45
CA GLY A 67 -0.33 2.64 12.75
C GLY A 67 0.99 2.56 11.97
N VAL A 68 1.37 3.62 11.25
CA VAL A 68 2.69 3.76 10.65
C VAL A 68 3.71 4.12 11.73
N GLU A 69 4.74 3.28 11.90
CA GLU A 69 5.78 3.46 12.92
C GLU A 69 6.73 4.63 12.60
N ASP A 70 7.14 4.74 11.34
CA ASP A 70 8.03 5.80 10.86
C ASP A 70 7.39 6.51 9.67
N ARG A 71 6.80 7.68 9.93
CA ARG A 71 6.15 8.50 8.91
C ARG A 71 7.13 9.01 7.87
N GLY A 72 8.38 9.30 8.24
CA GLY A 72 9.39 9.82 7.31
C GLY A 72 9.78 8.77 6.27
N VAL A 73 10.08 7.55 6.73
CA VAL A 73 10.37 6.41 5.86
C VAL A 73 9.16 6.05 4.99
N MET A 74 7.96 6.02 5.57
CA MET A 74 6.74 5.74 4.80
C MET A 74 6.48 6.84 3.77
N THR A 75 6.67 8.11 4.10
CA THR A 75 6.49 9.21 3.15
C THR A 75 7.43 9.10 1.96
N ALA A 76 8.72 8.85 2.20
CA ALA A 76 9.68 8.65 1.11
C ALA A 76 9.31 7.46 0.21
N PHE A 77 8.84 6.36 0.81
CA PHE A 77 8.37 5.18 0.09
C PHE A 77 7.11 5.47 -0.76
N MET A 78 6.11 6.14 -0.18
CA MET A 78 4.85 6.48 -0.87
C MET A 78 5.10 7.50 -1.98
N GLN A 79 5.97 8.48 -1.77
CA GLN A 79 6.38 9.44 -2.81
C GLN A 79 7.11 8.78 -3.98
N ALA A 80 7.97 7.79 -3.72
CA ALA A 80 8.61 7.01 -4.78
C ALA A 80 7.60 6.22 -5.63
N LEU A 81 6.44 5.87 -5.07
CA LEU A 81 5.32 5.26 -5.76
C LEU A 81 4.37 6.28 -6.41
N GLY A 82 4.67 7.57 -6.34
CA GLY A 82 3.86 8.65 -6.89
C GLY A 82 2.59 8.93 -6.10
N PHE A 83 2.58 8.68 -4.79
CA PHE A 83 1.60 9.24 -3.87
C PHE A 83 2.08 10.61 -3.37
N THR A 84 1.16 11.51 -3.09
CA THR A 84 1.40 12.81 -2.48
C THR A 84 1.00 12.76 -1.00
N ALA A 85 1.86 13.28 -0.13
CA ALA A 85 1.55 13.38 1.29
C ALA A 85 0.46 14.44 1.53
N GLN A 86 -0.54 14.08 2.35
CA GLN A 86 -1.64 14.93 2.76
C GLN A 86 -1.79 14.89 4.30
N GLN A 87 -2.67 15.72 4.84
CA GLN A 87 -3.02 15.61 6.25
C GLN A 87 -3.71 14.26 6.52
N GLY A 88 -3.17 13.47 7.45
CA GLY A 88 -3.73 12.16 7.83
C GLY A 88 -3.35 10.98 6.92
N GLY A 89 -2.51 11.18 5.89
CA GLY A 89 -2.13 10.09 5.01
C GLY A 89 -1.44 10.49 3.71
N TRP A 90 -1.63 9.67 2.69
CA TRP A 90 -1.10 9.88 1.34
C TRP A 90 -2.17 9.57 0.29
N GLU A 91 -2.21 10.37 -0.77
CA GLU A 91 -3.19 10.25 -1.86
C GLU A 91 -2.47 9.99 -3.19
N LYS A 92 -3.06 9.16 -4.05
CA LYS A 92 -2.65 9.00 -5.46
C LYS A 92 -3.88 9.04 -6.36
N ARG A 93 -3.82 9.86 -7.41
CA ARG A 93 -4.84 9.98 -8.46
C ARG A 93 -4.25 9.57 -9.80
#